data_AF-A0A7Y1LEQ6-F1
#
_entry.id   AF-A0A7Y1LEQ6-F1
#
_cell.length_a   1.000
_cell.length_b   1.000
_cell.length_c   1.000
_cell.angle_alpha   90.00
_cell.angle_beta   90.00
_cell.angle_gamma   90.00
#
_symmetry.space_group_name_H-M   'P 1'
#
loop_
_entity.id
_entity.type
_entity.pdbx_description
1 polymer ?
#
loop_
_entity_poly.entity_id
_entity_poly.type
_entity_poly.pdbx_seq_one_letter_code
_entity_poly.pdbx_strand_id
1 'polypeptide(L)'
;MSLKLFTSLWNLINPDGRPDWEKAREREFILAANSLKTLSVTDRGGMSIDPEELRDQIVASREQLKHLVHRPEAPNRSFRASEDAQVEQLVSLTVEAPASAMDCIEVVAWRRMQTGAAVRYVCLQSMSKGQFAVASASMFTGAIESLPTWVDGNTNRQIANALQLGDLQWYAAVSEAMDAWDAEL
;
A
#
# COMPACT_ATOMS: atom_id res chain seq x y z
N MET A 1 31.23 -10.23 -34.18
CA MET A 1 30.86 -8.88 -34.68
C MET A 1 29.44 -8.76 -35.22
N SER A 2 28.74 -9.86 -35.58
CA SER A 2 27.41 -9.83 -36.22
C SER A 2 26.23 -9.50 -35.28
N LEU A 3 26.26 -9.93 -34.01
CA LEU A 3 25.12 -9.75 -33.07
C LEU A 3 24.84 -8.28 -32.69
N LYS A 4 25.87 -7.44 -32.57
CA LYS A 4 25.73 -6.02 -32.15
C LYS A 4 25.13 -5.14 -33.25
N LEU A 5 25.40 -5.46 -34.51
CA LEU A 5 24.81 -4.75 -35.65
C LEU A 5 23.32 -5.10 -35.79
N PHE A 6 22.95 -6.37 -35.58
CA PHE A 6 21.56 -6.80 -35.59
C PHE A 6 20.73 -6.19 -34.46
N THR A 7 21.24 -6.15 -33.22
CA THR A 7 20.52 -5.46 -32.13
C THR A 7 20.42 -3.96 -32.34
N SER A 8 21.45 -3.31 -32.90
CA SER A 8 21.39 -1.89 -33.22
C SER A 8 20.38 -1.58 -34.33
N LEU A 9 20.27 -2.45 -35.35
CA LEU A 9 19.26 -2.32 -36.42
C LEU A 9 17.85 -2.59 -35.87
N TRP A 10 17.70 -3.58 -35.00
CA TRP A 10 16.42 -3.94 -34.39
C TRP A 10 15.90 -2.85 -33.44
N ASN A 11 16.78 -2.23 -32.65
CA ASN A 11 16.44 -1.09 -31.80
C ASN A 11 16.05 0.16 -32.60
N LEU A 12 16.50 0.28 -33.86
CA LEU A 12 16.13 1.36 -34.76
C LEU A 12 14.73 1.14 -35.36
N ILE A 13 14.37 -0.12 -35.65
CA ILE A 13 13.10 -0.51 -36.27
C ILE A 13 11.98 -0.66 -35.23
N ASN A 14 12.32 -1.08 -34.00
CA ASN A 14 11.39 -1.23 -32.89
C ASN A 14 11.98 -0.57 -31.63
N PRO A 15 12.01 0.77 -31.58
CA PRO A 15 12.54 1.48 -30.43
C PRO A 15 11.67 1.17 -29.21
N ASP A 16 12.31 0.76 -28.12
CA ASP A 16 11.64 0.62 -26.84
C ASP A 16 11.08 2.00 -26.44
N GLY A 17 9.77 2.18 -26.62
CA GLY A 17 9.06 3.44 -26.37
C GLY A 17 8.80 3.71 -24.89
N ARG A 18 9.23 2.80 -24.00
CA ARG A 18 9.08 2.99 -22.55
C ARG A 18 9.94 4.16 -22.06
N PRO A 19 9.44 4.93 -21.07
CA PRO A 19 10.19 6.00 -20.44
C PRO A 19 11.55 5.54 -19.90
N ASP A 20 12.54 6.43 -19.89
CA ASP A 20 13.90 6.10 -19.42
C ASP A 20 13.94 5.64 -17.96
N TRP A 21 13.03 6.14 -17.11
CA TRP A 21 12.92 5.71 -15.71
C TRP A 21 12.45 4.25 -15.58
N GLU A 22 11.61 3.75 -16.49
CA GLU A 22 11.18 2.34 -16.49
C GLU A 22 12.34 1.44 -16.88
N LYS A 23 13.10 1.83 -17.91
CA LYS A 23 14.31 1.11 -18.35
C LYS A 23 15.38 1.11 -17.28
N ALA A 24 15.57 2.23 -16.58
CA ALA A 24 16.49 2.33 -15.46
C ALA A 24 16.09 1.38 -14.33
N ARG A 25 14.81 1.40 -13.93
CA ARG A 25 14.25 0.51 -12.91
C ARG A 25 14.39 -0.97 -13.29
N GLU A 26 14.14 -1.33 -14.55
CA GLU A 26 14.31 -2.70 -15.04
C GLU A 26 15.78 -3.14 -14.97
N ARG A 27 16.72 -2.26 -15.37
CA ARG A 27 18.16 -2.54 -15.25
C ARG A 27 18.59 -2.71 -13.81
N GLU A 28 18.13 -1.85 -12.92
CA GLU A 28 18.40 -1.95 -11.48
C GLU A 28 17.87 -3.27 -10.91
N PHE A 29 16.65 -3.67 -11.30
CA PHE A 29 16.07 -4.95 -10.93
C PHE A 29 16.91 -6.12 -11.42
N ILE A 30 17.32 -6.12 -12.70
CA ILE A 30 18.15 -7.18 -13.28
C ILE A 30 19.50 -7.26 -12.57
N LEU A 31 20.12 -6.11 -12.28
CA LEU A 31 21.39 -6.07 -11.54
C LEU A 31 21.24 -6.61 -10.12
N ALA A 32 20.15 -6.26 -9.43
CA ALA A 32 19.84 -6.78 -8.10
C ALA A 32 19.53 -8.28 -8.12
N ALA A 33 18.80 -8.78 -9.11
CA ALA A 33 18.54 -10.20 -9.27
C ALA A 33 19.83 -10.98 -9.54
N ASN A 34 20.69 -10.46 -10.42
CA ASN A 34 21.98 -11.08 -10.77
C ASN A 34 23.02 -11.01 -9.64
N SER A 35 22.80 -10.18 -8.60
CA SER A 35 23.68 -10.16 -7.43
C SER A 35 23.36 -11.26 -6.41
N LEU A 36 22.20 -11.90 -6.52
CA LEU A 36 21.81 -13.06 -5.71
C LEU A 36 22.64 -14.28 -6.14
N LYS A 37 23.32 -14.90 -5.17
CA LYS A 37 24.27 -15.99 -5.41
C LYS A 37 23.58 -17.30 -5.72
N THR A 38 22.42 -17.56 -5.10
CA THR A 38 21.70 -18.83 -5.21
C THR A 38 20.56 -18.79 -6.22
N LEU A 39 20.34 -17.63 -6.87
CA LEU A 39 19.38 -17.51 -7.94
C LEU A 39 19.84 -18.34 -9.15
N SER A 40 19.07 -19.36 -9.51
CA SER A 40 19.29 -20.14 -10.73
C SER A 40 17.99 -20.33 -11.51
N VAL A 41 18.12 -20.34 -12.83
CA VAL A 41 17.02 -20.52 -13.76
C VAL A 41 17.27 -21.78 -14.59
N THR A 42 16.24 -22.63 -14.73
CA THR A 42 16.29 -23.81 -15.57
C THR A 42 15.96 -23.46 -17.02
N ASP A 43 16.37 -24.32 -17.95
CA ASP A 43 16.05 -24.25 -19.37
C ASP A 43 14.54 -24.20 -19.65
N ARG A 44 13.72 -24.77 -18.76
CA ARG A 44 12.25 -24.75 -18.80
C ARG A 44 11.62 -23.52 -18.12
N GLY A 45 12.43 -22.56 -17.67
CA GLY A 45 11.96 -21.33 -17.02
C GLY A 45 11.59 -21.49 -15.54
N GLY A 46 11.97 -22.60 -14.90
CA GLY A 46 11.85 -22.75 -13.45
C GLY A 46 12.90 -21.92 -12.74
N MET A 47 12.52 -21.22 -11.67
CA MET A 47 13.43 -20.40 -10.86
C MET A 47 13.58 -21.03 -9.47
N SER A 48 14.82 -21.13 -8.99
CA SER A 48 15.14 -21.54 -7.63
C SER A 48 16.07 -20.53 -6.96
N ILE A 49 15.87 -20.35 -5.66
CA ILE A 49 16.65 -19.45 -4.80
C ILE A 49 16.68 -20.05 -3.39
N ASP A 50 17.79 -19.88 -2.69
CA ASP A 50 17.89 -20.24 -1.28
C ASP A 50 17.08 -19.25 -0.43
N PRO A 51 16.06 -19.72 0.31
CA PRO A 51 15.26 -18.84 1.16
C PRO A 51 16.09 -18.15 2.26
N GLU A 52 17.20 -18.74 2.71
CA GLU A 52 18.05 -18.11 3.74
C GLU A 52 18.83 -16.92 3.18
N GLU A 53 19.26 -16.95 1.92
CA GLU A 53 19.89 -15.80 1.28
C GLU A 53 18.95 -14.58 1.25
N LEU A 54 17.66 -14.82 0.93
CA LEU A 54 16.66 -13.75 0.96
C LEU A 54 16.46 -13.19 2.37
N ARG A 55 16.43 -14.06 3.39
CA ARG A 55 16.31 -13.63 4.79
C ARG A 55 17.47 -12.74 5.19
N ASP A 56 18.70 -13.14 4.89
CA ASP A 56 19.90 -12.37 5.20
C ASP A 56 19.88 -11.00 4.51
N GLN A 57 19.50 -10.97 3.22
CA GLN A 57 19.40 -9.73 2.46
C GLN A 57 18.33 -8.77 3.04
N ILE A 58 17.19 -9.29 3.48
CA ILE A 58 16.13 -8.50 4.12
C ILE A 58 16.61 -7.96 5.47
N VAL A 59 17.26 -8.79 6.28
CA VAL A 59 17.78 -8.38 7.60
C VAL A 59 18.86 -7.30 7.44
N ALA A 60 19.81 -7.50 6.51
CA ALA A 60 20.84 -6.51 6.21
C ALA A 60 20.24 -5.18 5.73
N SER A 61 19.27 -5.23 4.81
CA SER A 61 18.58 -4.05 4.31
C SER A 61 17.84 -3.32 5.43
N ARG A 62 17.15 -4.06 6.31
CA ARG A 62 16.45 -3.49 7.47
C ARG A 62 17.42 -2.82 8.45
N GLU A 63 18.58 -3.41 8.69
CA GLU A 63 19.60 -2.83 9.57
C GLU A 63 20.19 -1.54 8.98
N GLN A 64 20.44 -1.50 7.66
CA GLN A 64 20.88 -0.28 6.96
C GLN A 64 19.81 0.83 7.02
N LEU A 65 18.55 0.44 6.84
CA LEU A 65 17.40 1.34 6.80
C LEU A 65 16.73 1.55 8.17
N LYS A 66 17.38 1.13 9.27
CA LYS A 66 16.82 1.27 10.62
C LYS A 66 16.46 2.71 11.00
N HIS A 67 17.08 3.69 10.35
CA HIS A 67 16.83 5.11 10.53
C HIS A 67 15.48 5.56 9.92
N LEU A 68 14.95 4.82 8.93
CA LEU A 68 13.64 5.07 8.34
C LEU A 68 12.50 4.45 9.16
N VAL A 69 12.82 3.47 10.01
CA VAL A 69 11.83 2.79 10.85
C VAL A 69 11.77 3.53 12.19
N HIS A 70 10.65 4.23 12.44
CA HIS A 70 10.39 4.84 13.73
C HIS A 70 10.44 3.77 14.82
N ARG A 71 11.35 3.91 15.78
CA ARG A 71 11.39 3.03 16.95
C ARG A 71 10.17 3.38 17.79
N PRO A 72 9.23 2.46 18.06
CA PRO A 72 8.17 2.73 19.02
C PRO A 72 8.86 3.03 20.35
N GLU A 73 8.74 4.28 20.79
CA GLU A 73 9.28 4.74 22.05
C GLU A 73 8.67 3.86 23.15
N ALA A 74 9.53 3.28 24.01
CA ALA A 74 9.05 2.48 25.13
C ALA A 74 8.08 3.32 25.98
N PRO A 75 6.98 2.75 26.51
CA PRO A 75 5.92 3.50 27.18
C PRO A 75 6.37 3.94 28.57
N ASN A 76 7.33 4.86 28.65
CA ASN A 76 7.83 5.40 29.90
C ASN A 76 7.95 6.93 29.78
N ARG A 77 6.83 7.59 29.52
CA ARG A 77 6.63 8.96 29.97
C ARG A 77 5.23 9.04 30.57
N SER A 78 5.14 8.79 31.87
CA SER A 78 3.97 9.17 32.65
C SER A 78 3.74 10.66 32.43
N PHE A 79 2.70 11.02 31.70
CA PHE A 79 2.22 12.38 31.56
C PHE A 79 1.87 12.89 32.96
N ARG A 80 2.75 13.72 33.53
CA ARG A 80 2.42 14.57 34.67
C ARG A 80 1.57 15.70 34.13
N ALA A 81 0.26 15.61 34.34
CA ALA A 81 -0.63 16.76 34.27
C ALA A 81 -0.12 17.79 35.27
N SER A 82 0.27 18.97 34.77
CA SER A 82 0.52 20.14 35.60
C SER A 82 -0.65 21.07 35.40
N GLU A 83 -1.53 21.07 36.41
CA GLU A 83 -2.46 22.16 36.67
C GLU A 83 -1.61 23.39 37.03
N ASP A 84 -1.78 24.50 36.32
CA ASP A 84 -2.21 25.78 36.90
C ASP A 84 -2.13 26.99 35.94
N ALA A 85 -3.17 27.82 36.05
CA ALA A 85 -3.30 29.26 35.76
C ALA A 85 -3.13 29.74 34.29
N GLN A 86 -4.22 29.98 33.54
CA GLN A 86 -5.16 31.12 33.55
C GLN A 86 -4.71 32.39 32.77
N VAL A 87 -5.50 32.66 31.72
CA VAL A 87 -5.97 33.96 31.18
C VAL A 87 -5.00 34.76 30.29
N GLU A 88 -5.29 34.79 28.99
CA GLU A 88 -5.74 36.02 28.32
C GLU A 88 -6.40 35.73 26.95
N GLN A 89 -7.49 36.47 26.71
CA GLN A 89 -8.43 36.34 25.61
C GLN A 89 -8.02 37.28 24.47
N LEU A 90 -7.68 36.74 23.28
CA LEU A 90 -7.57 37.54 22.06
C LEU A 90 -8.08 36.77 20.83
N VAL A 91 -9.34 37.05 20.51
CA VAL A 91 -9.91 37.25 19.16
C VAL A 91 -9.38 36.39 18.01
N SER A 92 -10.18 35.36 17.69
CA SER A 92 -10.46 34.78 16.37
C SER A 92 -9.31 34.60 15.37
N LEU A 93 -8.77 33.39 15.36
CA LEU A 93 -8.51 32.65 14.14
C LEU A 93 -8.91 31.21 14.43
N THR A 94 -10.09 30.82 13.95
CA THR A 94 -10.52 29.42 13.90
C THR A 94 -9.61 28.71 12.91
N VAL A 95 -8.40 28.38 13.37
CA VAL A 95 -7.61 27.31 12.79
C VAL A 95 -8.27 26.05 13.35
N GLU A 96 -9.00 25.34 12.49
CA GLU A 96 -9.49 24.00 12.77
C GLU A 96 -8.37 23.22 13.46
N ALA A 97 -8.70 22.66 14.62
CA ALA A 97 -7.82 21.74 15.31
C ALA A 97 -7.33 20.69 14.29
N PRO A 98 -6.05 20.27 14.34
CA PRO A 98 -5.61 19.15 13.51
C PRO A 98 -6.56 17.99 13.79
N ALA A 99 -7.19 17.47 12.74
CA ALA A 99 -8.16 16.39 12.80
C ALA A 99 -7.72 15.39 13.87
N SER A 100 -8.52 15.26 14.93
CA SER A 100 -8.20 14.37 16.06
C SER A 100 -7.71 13.05 15.51
N ALA A 101 -6.51 12.60 15.91
CA ALA A 101 -5.94 11.35 15.44
C ALA A 101 -7.00 10.24 15.51
N MET A 102 -7.42 9.75 14.35
CA MET A 102 -8.56 8.84 14.26
C MET A 102 -8.05 7.40 14.25
N ASP A 103 -8.07 6.77 15.42
CA ASP A 103 -7.68 5.37 15.56
C ASP A 103 -8.71 4.48 14.86
N CYS A 104 -8.25 3.79 13.81
CA CYS A 104 -9.07 2.88 13.02
C CYS A 104 -8.36 1.53 12.84
N ILE A 105 -9.14 0.46 12.74
CA ILE A 105 -8.64 -0.84 12.29
C ILE A 105 -9.19 -1.18 10.90
N GLU A 106 -8.39 -1.89 10.12
CA GLU A 106 -8.84 -2.43 8.83
C GLU A 106 -9.73 -3.65 9.06
N VAL A 107 -10.90 -3.64 8.42
CA VAL A 107 -11.85 -4.75 8.39
C VAL A 107 -12.10 -5.12 6.93
N VAL A 108 -11.79 -6.36 6.58
CA VAL A 108 -11.95 -6.87 5.21
C VAL A 108 -13.26 -7.64 5.09
N ALA A 109 -14.15 -7.19 4.22
CA ALA A 109 -15.42 -7.84 3.93
C ALA A 109 -15.51 -8.28 2.48
N TRP A 110 -16.25 -9.37 2.22
CA TRP A 110 -16.46 -9.90 0.88
C TRP A 110 -17.96 -10.02 0.59
N ARG A 111 -18.36 -9.68 -0.64
CA ARG A 111 -19.73 -9.81 -1.12
C ARG A 111 -19.75 -10.51 -2.47
N ARG A 112 -20.71 -11.41 -2.67
CA ARG A 112 -20.99 -11.99 -3.97
C ARG A 112 -22.12 -11.20 -4.64
N MET A 113 -21.88 -10.75 -5.86
CA MET A 113 -22.83 -10.00 -6.66
C MET A 113 -23.75 -10.95 -7.44
N GLN A 114 -24.94 -10.48 -7.79
CA GLN A 114 -25.92 -11.22 -8.59
C GLN A 114 -25.40 -11.54 -10.00
N THR A 115 -24.48 -10.72 -10.51
CA THR A 115 -23.77 -10.92 -11.78
C THR A 115 -22.74 -12.05 -11.75
N GLY A 116 -22.51 -12.66 -10.58
CA GLY A 116 -21.49 -13.70 -10.38
C GLY A 116 -20.11 -13.16 -10.02
N ALA A 117 -19.91 -11.84 -10.02
CA ALA A 117 -18.69 -11.20 -9.53
C ALA A 117 -18.56 -11.32 -8.00
N ALA A 118 -17.34 -11.24 -7.48
CA ALA A 118 -17.08 -11.08 -6.05
C ALA A 118 -16.44 -9.71 -5.81
N VAL A 119 -16.83 -9.01 -4.75
CA VAL A 119 -16.26 -7.71 -4.38
C VAL A 119 -15.61 -7.84 -3.00
N ARG A 120 -14.37 -7.36 -2.90
CA ARG A 120 -13.63 -7.19 -1.64
C ARG A 120 -13.75 -5.74 -1.22
N TYR A 121 -14.27 -5.48 -0.03
CA TYR A 121 -14.32 -4.16 0.58
C TYR A 121 -13.25 -4.09 1.66
N VAL A 122 -12.51 -2.99 1.66
CA VAL A 122 -11.65 -2.60 2.77
C VAL A 122 -12.37 -1.52 3.55
N CYS A 123 -12.87 -1.90 4.72
CA CYS A 123 -13.56 -1.00 5.63
C CYS A 123 -12.61 -0.55 6.73
N LEU A 124 -12.82 0.66 7.22
CA LEU A 124 -12.19 1.17 8.43
C LEU A 124 -13.23 1.11 9.54
N GLN A 125 -12.87 0.50 10.67
CA GLN A 125 -13.65 0.57 11.89
C GLN A 125 -13.03 1.59 12.84
N SER A 126 -13.80 2.60 13.24
CA SER A 126 -13.40 3.56 14.25
C SER A 126 -13.34 2.90 15.62
N MET A 127 -12.22 3.03 16.32
CA MET A 127 -12.04 2.47 17.67
C MET A 127 -12.81 3.24 18.76
N SER A 128 -13.15 4.50 18.49
CA SER A 128 -13.88 5.33 19.46
C SER A 128 -15.40 5.17 19.36
N LYS A 129 -15.93 5.00 18.14
CA LYS A 129 -17.38 4.96 17.88
C LYS A 129 -17.89 3.58 17.45
N GLY A 130 -16.99 2.65 17.12
CA GLY A 130 -17.34 1.33 16.58
C GLY A 130 -18.01 1.37 15.21
N GLN A 131 -18.04 2.54 14.56
CA GLN A 131 -18.65 2.76 13.24
C GLN A 131 -17.71 2.31 12.12
N PHE A 132 -18.29 2.05 10.95
CA PHE A 132 -17.59 1.53 9.78
C PHE A 132 -17.71 2.47 8.59
N ALA A 133 -16.62 2.63 7.83
CA ALA A 133 -16.63 3.33 6.55
C ALA A 133 -15.89 2.50 5.51
N VAL A 134 -16.36 2.48 4.27
CA VAL A 134 -15.63 1.83 3.17
C VAL A 134 -14.54 2.79 2.68
N ALA A 135 -13.29 2.34 2.68
CA ALA A 135 -12.15 3.12 2.19
C ALA A 135 -11.79 2.75 0.74
N SER A 136 -12.04 1.51 0.33
CA SER A 136 -11.82 1.03 -1.03
C SER A 136 -12.60 -0.25 -1.30
N ALA A 137 -12.95 -0.49 -2.55
CA ALA A 137 -13.55 -1.73 -3.01
C ALA A 137 -12.85 -2.24 -4.28
N SER A 138 -12.68 -3.56 -4.39
CA SER A 138 -12.09 -4.23 -5.54
C SER A 138 -13.03 -5.31 -6.07
N MET A 139 -13.44 -5.19 -7.33
CA MET A 139 -14.32 -6.16 -7.98
C MET A 139 -13.51 -7.22 -8.73
N PHE A 140 -13.90 -8.48 -8.55
CA PHE A 140 -13.31 -9.66 -9.15
C PHE A 140 -14.38 -10.32 -10.03
N THR A 141 -14.19 -10.20 -11.35
CA THR A 141 -14.97 -10.95 -12.34
C THR A 141 -14.13 -12.16 -12.78
N GLY A 142 -14.78 -13.27 -13.15
CA GLY A 142 -14.11 -14.55 -13.45
C GLY A 142 -13.17 -14.58 -14.65
N ALA A 143 -12.67 -13.44 -15.13
CA ALA A 143 -11.79 -13.29 -16.28
C ALA A 143 -10.36 -12.84 -15.94
N ILE A 144 -9.96 -12.80 -14.66
CA ILE A 144 -8.63 -12.33 -14.26
C ILE A 144 -7.79 -13.53 -13.78
N GLU A 145 -7.11 -14.16 -14.73
CA GLU A 145 -5.99 -15.10 -14.50
C GLU A 145 -4.66 -14.38 -14.18
N SER A 146 -4.67 -13.06 -13.99
CA SER A 146 -3.50 -12.32 -13.53
C SER A 146 -3.51 -12.16 -12.01
N LEU A 147 -2.29 -12.17 -11.44
CA LEU A 147 -1.93 -12.19 -10.02
C LEU A 147 -2.96 -11.58 -9.04
N PRO A 148 -3.13 -12.15 -7.83
CA PRO A 148 -4.04 -11.61 -6.83
C PRO A 148 -3.72 -10.13 -6.55
N THR A 149 -4.70 -9.27 -6.75
CA THR A 149 -4.65 -7.80 -6.63
C THR A 149 -4.26 -7.28 -5.24
N TRP A 150 -3.99 -8.15 -4.25
CA TRP A 150 -3.30 -7.77 -3.00
C TRP A 150 -1.88 -7.23 -3.29
N VAL A 151 -1.23 -7.63 -4.39
CA VAL A 151 0.06 -7.07 -4.80
C VAL A 151 -0.09 -5.71 -5.50
N ASP A 152 -1.25 -5.05 -5.44
CA ASP A 152 -1.38 -3.66 -5.89
C ASP A 152 -1.08 -2.71 -4.71
N GLY A 153 0.06 -2.02 -4.77
CA GLY A 153 0.46 -1.00 -3.79
C GLY A 153 -0.50 0.20 -3.72
N ASN A 154 -1.52 0.24 -4.56
CA ASN A 154 -2.54 1.27 -4.59
C ASN A 154 -3.51 1.23 -3.39
N THR A 155 -3.84 0.06 -2.83
CA THR A 155 -4.83 -0.03 -1.74
C THR A 155 -4.39 0.73 -0.49
N ASN A 156 -3.13 0.59 -0.06
CA ASN A 156 -2.60 1.33 1.08
C ASN A 156 -2.63 2.85 0.84
N ARG A 157 -2.35 3.28 -0.40
CA ARG A 157 -2.43 4.69 -0.79
C ARG A 157 -3.88 5.20 -0.76
N GLN A 158 -4.82 4.42 -1.26
CA GLN A 158 -6.25 4.77 -1.24
C GLN A 158 -6.76 4.94 0.19
N ILE A 159 -6.43 4.01 1.09
CA ILE A 159 -6.79 4.10 2.51
C ILE A 159 -6.16 5.33 3.16
N ALA A 160 -4.85 5.55 2.94
CA ALA A 160 -4.15 6.70 3.49
C ALA A 160 -4.75 8.03 2.99
N ASN A 161 -5.10 8.12 1.71
CA ASN A 161 -5.76 9.29 1.14
C ASN A 161 -7.15 9.51 1.73
N ALA A 162 -7.96 8.44 1.88
CA ALA A 162 -9.30 8.53 2.46
C ALA A 162 -9.26 9.02 3.92
N LEU A 163 -8.27 8.55 4.70
CA LEU A 163 -8.03 9.03 6.06
C LEU A 163 -7.55 10.50 6.12
N GLN A 164 -6.77 10.95 5.14
CA GLN A 164 -6.29 12.33 5.06
C GLN A 164 -7.37 13.32 4.63
N LEU A 165 -8.22 12.92 3.68
CA LEU A 165 -9.27 13.76 3.11
C LEU A 165 -10.47 13.88 4.06
N GLY A 166 -10.71 12.88 4.91
CA GLY A 166 -11.83 12.90 5.87
C GLY A 166 -13.20 12.63 5.24
N ASP A 167 -13.26 12.29 3.96
CA ASP A 167 -14.49 12.08 3.17
C ASP A 167 -15.19 10.73 3.47
N LEU A 168 -14.83 10.06 4.57
CA LEU A 168 -15.37 8.76 4.94
C LEU A 168 -16.78 8.91 5.52
N GLN A 169 -17.75 8.27 4.86
CA GLN A 169 -19.11 8.13 5.39
C GLN A 169 -19.15 6.97 6.38
N TRP A 170 -19.52 7.26 7.63
CA TRP A 170 -19.50 6.31 8.74
C TRP A 170 -20.90 5.76 9.05
N TYR A 171 -21.00 4.43 9.16
CA TYR A 171 -22.24 3.68 9.38
C TYR A 171 -22.16 2.79 10.62
N ALA A 172 -23.32 2.35 11.13
CA ALA A 172 -23.38 1.53 12.33
C ALA A 172 -22.95 0.07 12.05
N ALA A 173 -23.20 -0.42 10.85
CA ALA A 173 -22.83 -1.77 10.43
C ALA A 173 -21.97 -1.77 9.16
N VAL A 174 -21.10 -2.79 9.04
CA VAL A 174 -20.29 -3.03 7.84
C VAL A 174 -21.17 -3.20 6.60
N SER A 175 -22.29 -3.91 6.73
CA SER A 175 -23.22 -4.13 5.61
C SER A 175 -23.84 -2.82 5.10
N GLU A 176 -24.19 -1.90 6.00
CA GLU A 176 -24.75 -0.59 5.63
C GLU A 176 -23.72 0.25 4.87
N ALA A 177 -22.46 0.24 5.33
CA ALA A 177 -21.37 0.94 4.65
C ALA A 177 -21.14 0.37 3.24
N MET A 178 -21.20 -0.96 3.09
CA MET A 178 -21.08 -1.62 1.78
C MET A 178 -22.27 -1.29 0.87
N ASP A 179 -23.50 -1.29 1.41
CA ASP A 179 -24.71 -0.97 0.65
C ASP A 179 -24.72 0.48 0.17
N ALA A 180 -24.24 1.40 1.00
CA ALA A 180 -24.09 2.81 0.63
C ALA A 180 -23.04 2.98 -0.48
N TRP A 181 -21.89 2.32 -0.34
CA TRP A 181 -20.84 2.32 -1.37
C TRP A 181 -21.34 1.77 -2.71
N ASP A 182 -22.09 0.66 -2.68
CA ASP A 182 -22.65 0.05 -3.89
C ASP A 182 -23.72 0.94 -4.55
N ALA A 183 -24.39 1.82 -3.80
CA ALA A 183 -25.40 2.75 -4.31
C ALA A 183 -24.82 4.00 -4.99
N GLU A 184 -23.55 4.32 -4.71
CA GLU A 184 -22.83 5.46 -5.30
C GLU A 184 -22.12 5.10 -6.64
N LEU A 185 -22.09 3.81 -6.99
CA LEU A 185 -21.49 3.24 -8.20
C LEU A 185 -22.46 3.14 -9.38
#